data_AF-A0A957FDL5-F1
#
_entry.id   AF-A0A957FDL5-F1
#
_cell.length_a   1.000
_cell.length_b   1.000
_cell.length_c   1.000
_cell.angle_alpha   90.00
_cell.angle_beta   90.00
_cell.angle_gamma   90.00
#
_symmetry.space_group_name_H-M   'P 1'
#
loop_
_entity.id
_entity.type
_entity.pdbx_description
1 polymer ?
#
loop_
_entity_poly.entity_id
_entity_poly.type
_entity_poly.pdbx_seq_one_letter_code
_entity_poly.pdbx_strand_id
1 'polypeptide(L)'
;MMQPWKTLSRETILDYSKFLTVEQHAVELPDGQVIVDWPWVVTPDYVNVVAVTEDGRFLLFRQTKYAVIGTTLATVGGYLEPG
;
A
#
# COMPACT_ATOMS: atom_id res chain seq x y z
N MET A 1 16.17 0.13 -21.11
CA MET A 1 15.64 -0.45 -19.85
C MET A 1 15.35 0.71 -18.93
N MET A 2 14.14 0.84 -18.38
CA MET A 2 13.87 1.85 -17.36
C MET A 2 14.69 1.49 -16.12
N GLN A 3 15.58 2.38 -15.69
CA GLN A 3 16.25 2.22 -14.41
C GLN A 3 15.24 2.50 -13.29
N PRO A 4 15.32 1.77 -12.15
CA PRO A 4 14.49 2.07 -11.00
C PRO A 4 14.89 3.42 -10.39
N TRP A 5 13.96 4.06 -9.69
CA TRP A 5 14.27 5.22 -8.86
C TRP A 5 15.14 4.78 -7.68
N LYS A 6 15.97 5.68 -7.17
CA LYS A 6 16.87 5.40 -6.06
C LYS A 6 16.50 6.25 -4.85
N THR A 7 16.22 5.62 -3.72
CA THR A 7 16.09 6.33 -2.44
C THR A 7 17.48 6.77 -1.96
N LEU A 8 17.66 8.07 -1.78
CA LEU A 8 18.90 8.69 -1.27
C LEU A 8 18.88 8.81 0.26
N SER A 9 17.74 9.20 0.83
CA SER A 9 17.52 9.26 2.27
C SER A 9 16.05 9.03 2.60
N ARG A 10 15.79 8.68 3.86
CA ARG A 10 14.44 8.63 4.44
C ARG A 10 14.48 9.05 5.90
N GLU A 11 13.44 9.74 6.33
CA GLU A 11 13.23 10.16 7.71
C GLU A 11 11.77 9.94 8.10
N THR A 12 11.52 9.36 9.27
CA THR A 12 10.16 9.27 9.81
C THR A 12 9.72 10.64 10.31
N ILE A 13 8.71 11.23 9.69
CA ILE A 13 8.17 12.54 10.06
C ILE A 13 6.89 12.43 10.90
N LEU A 14 6.26 11.25 10.92
CA LEU A 14 5.14 10.93 11.78
C LEU A 14 5.17 9.44 12.13
N ASP A 15 5.15 9.12 13.41
CA ASP A 15 4.90 7.78 13.92
C ASP A 15 3.64 7.82 14.77
N TYR A 16 2.53 7.31 14.23
CA TYR A 16 1.21 7.43 14.83
C TYR A 16 0.49 6.09 14.84
N SER A 17 0.76 5.33 15.91
CA SER A 17 0.19 4.01 16.19
C SER A 17 0.56 2.93 15.16
N LYS A 18 0.10 1.70 15.39
CA LYS A 18 0.33 0.57 14.47
C LYS A 18 -0.27 0.71 13.07
N PHE A 19 -1.07 1.75 12.82
CA PHE A 19 -1.80 1.92 11.55
C PHE A 19 -1.24 3.02 10.66
N LEU A 20 -0.34 3.88 11.16
CA LEU A 20 0.18 5.00 10.38
C LEU A 20 1.59 5.38 10.79
N THR A 21 2.52 5.20 9.87
CA THR A 21 3.83 5.85 9.90
C THR A 21 4.00 6.59 8.57
N VAL A 22 4.52 7.82 8.61
CA VAL A 22 4.83 8.61 7.42
C VAL A 22 6.32 8.91 7.41
N GLU A 23 6.95 8.60 6.30
CA GLU A 23 8.33 8.95 6.01
C GLU A 23 8.40 10.05 4.96
N GLN A 24 9.41 10.91 5.03
CA GLN A 24 9.83 11.79 3.95
C GLN A 24 11.10 11.21 3.34
N HIS A 25 11.11 11.00 2.03
CA HIS A 25 12.25 10.47 1.29
C HIS A 25 12.86 11.56 0.42
N ALA A 26 14.17 11.45 0.20
CA ALA A 26 14.81 12.02 -0.98
C ALA A 26 14.99 10.91 -2.02
N VAL A 27 14.52 11.10 -3.24
CA VAL A 27 14.58 10.12 -4.34
C VAL A 27 15.24 10.70 -5.58
N GLU A 28 16.08 9.91 -6.23
CA GLU A 28 16.73 10.21 -7.51
C GLU A 28 16.01 9.46 -8.64
N LEU A 29 15.56 10.21 -9.64
CA LEU A 29 14.94 9.71 -10.86
C LEU A 29 16.00 9.15 -11.82
N PRO A 30 15.60 8.36 -12.84
CA PRO A 30 16.54 7.79 -13.80
C PRO A 30 17.36 8.80 -14.61
N ASP A 31 16.90 10.05 -14.71
CA ASP A 31 17.57 11.15 -15.38
C ASP A 31 18.48 11.98 -14.46
N GLY A 32 18.61 11.60 -13.19
CA GLY A 32 19.43 12.27 -12.18
C GLY A 32 18.71 13.41 -11.46
N GLN A 33 17.45 13.71 -11.78
CA GLN A 33 16.66 14.67 -10.99
C GLN A 33 16.46 14.14 -9.56
N VAL A 34 16.55 15.02 -8.57
CA VAL A 34 16.31 14.70 -7.16
C VAL A 34 15.04 15.39 -6.67
N ILE A 35 14.13 14.62 -6.07
CA ILE A 35 12.99 15.11 -5.29
C ILE A 35 13.33 14.91 -3.81
N VAL A 36 13.35 15.97 -3.02
CA VAL A 36 13.84 15.94 -1.61
C VAL A 36 12.74 15.73 -0.56
N ASP A 37 11.49 15.87 -0.97
CA ASP A 37 10.30 15.93 -0.13
C ASP A 37 9.23 14.92 -0.58
N TRP A 38 9.65 13.70 -0.92
CA TRP A 38 8.75 12.65 -1.38
C TRP A 38 8.03 11.97 -0.19
N PRO A 39 6.73 12.15 0.02
CA PRO A 39 6.03 11.56 1.15
C PRO A 39 5.77 10.06 0.91
N TRP A 40 5.92 9.26 1.96
CA TRP A 40 5.73 7.83 1.92
C TRP A 40 4.89 7.36 3.11
N VAL A 41 3.76 6.70 2.83
CA VAL A 41 2.90 6.11 3.88
C VAL A 41 3.30 4.65 4.06
N VAL A 42 3.75 4.31 5.26
CA VAL A 42 4.01 2.93 5.65
C VAL A 42 2.71 2.36 6.24
N THR A 43 2.22 1.30 5.61
CA THR A 43 1.05 0.53 6.06
C THR A 43 1.46 -0.91 6.36
N PRO A 44 0.74 -1.65 7.21
CA PRO A 44 1.01 -3.06 7.41
C PRO A 44 0.94 -3.83 6.10
N ASP A 45 1.77 -4.88 5.97
CA ASP A 45 1.69 -5.80 4.85
C ASP A 45 0.31 -6.49 4.84
N TYR A 46 -0.23 -6.73 3.65
CA TYR A 46 -1.53 -7.36 3.48
C TYR A 46 -1.56 -8.29 2.28
N VAL A 47 -2.50 -9.22 2.32
CA VAL A 47 -2.83 -10.09 1.20
C VAL A 47 -4.29 -9.88 0.79
N ASN A 48 -4.55 -9.99 -0.50
CA ASN A 48 -5.89 -10.20 -1.05
C ASN A 48 -5.90 -11.51 -1.82
N VAL A 49 -7.01 -12.24 -1.72
CA VAL A 49 -7.23 -13.52 -2.39
C VAL A 49 -8.39 -13.36 -3.36
N VAL A 50 -8.11 -13.61 -4.64
CA VAL A 50 -9.12 -13.69 -5.68
C VAL A 50 -9.53 -15.15 -5.82
N ALA A 51 -10.65 -15.51 -5.20
CA ALA A 51 -11.21 -16.86 -5.32
C ALA A 51 -12.03 -16.98 -6.61
N VAL A 52 -11.79 -18.05 -7.36
CA VAL A 52 -12.44 -18.36 -8.63
C VAL A 52 -13.13 -19.70 -8.52
N THR A 53 -14.39 -19.77 -8.93
CA THR A 53 -15.17 -21.02 -9.00
C THR A 53 -14.79 -21.85 -10.23
N GLU A 54 -15.15 -23.14 -10.25
CA GLU A 54 -14.86 -24.03 -11.38
C GLU A 54 -15.47 -23.54 -12.71
N ASP A 55 -16.59 -22.81 -12.64
CA ASP A 55 -17.25 -22.19 -13.80
C ASP A 55 -16.76 -20.75 -14.08
N GLY A 56 -15.64 -20.33 -13.50
CA GLY A 56 -14.95 -19.09 -13.84
C GLY A 56 -15.55 -17.81 -13.23
N ARG A 57 -16.35 -17.92 -12.17
CA ARG A 57 -16.90 -16.75 -11.46
C ARG A 57 -16.03 -16.34 -10.28
N PHE A 58 -16.00 -15.04 -9.98
CA PHE A 58 -15.27 -14.50 -8.83
C PHE A 58 -16.15 -14.44 -7.59
N LEU A 59 -15.63 -14.93 -6.46
CA LEU A 59 -16.28 -14.77 -5.17
C LEU A 59 -15.91 -13.42 -4.56
N LEU A 60 -16.92 -12.59 -4.31
CA LEU A 60 -16.81 -11.31 -3.61
C LEU A 60 -17.86 -11.24 -2.51
N PHE A 61 -17.61 -10.43 -1.48
CA PHE A 61 -18.60 -10.13 -0.45
C PHE A 61 -18.84 -8.62 -0.32
N ARG A 62 -19.99 -8.27 0.25
CA ARG A 62 -20.33 -6.89 0.57
C ARG A 62 -19.63 -6.47 1.86
N GLN A 63 -18.87 -5.40 1.80
CA GLN A 63 -18.10 -4.87 2.93
C GLN A 63 -18.26 -3.37 3.04
N THR A 64 -18.45 -2.88 4.26
CA THR A 64 -18.35 -1.45 4.57
C THR A 64 -16.92 -1.14 4.97
N LYS A 65 -16.31 -0.14 4.34
CA LYS A 65 -15.02 0.42 4.76
C LYS A 65 -15.28 1.78 5.40
N TYR A 66 -14.72 2.05 6.57
CA TYR A 66 -14.93 3.30 7.30
C TYR A 66 -14.73 4.55 6.44
N ALA A 67 -13.70 4.56 5.59
CA ALA A 67 -13.35 5.70 4.74
C ALA A 67 -14.18 5.81 3.44
N VAL A 68 -15.10 4.89 3.17
CA VAL A 68 -15.90 4.87 1.94
C VAL A 68 -17.38 4.95 2.31
N ILE A 69 -18.10 5.86 1.65
CA ILE A 69 -19.54 6.00 1.87
C ILE A 69 -20.26 4.78 1.28
N GLY A 70 -21.04 4.10 2.13
CA GLY A 70 -21.88 2.98 1.73
C GLY A 70 -21.16 1.65 1.65
N THR A 71 -21.78 0.71 0.95
CA THR A 71 -21.34 -0.68 0.87
C THR A 71 -20.54 -0.93 -0.41
N THR A 72 -19.36 -1.54 -0.26
CA THR A 72 -18.47 -1.91 -1.37
C THR A 72 -18.49 -3.42 -1.61
N LEU A 73 -17.97 -3.87 -2.75
CA LEU A 73 -17.59 -5.27 -2.96
C LEU A 73 -16.11 -5.44 -2.63
N ALA A 74 -15.77 -6.55 -1.99
CA ALA A 74 -14.40 -6.86 -1.59
C ALA A 74 -14.06 -8.33 -1.83
N THR A 75 -12.78 -8.58 -2.14
CA THR A 75 -12.13 -9.89 -2.04
C THR A 75 -11.84 -10.22 -0.59
N VAL A 76 -11.59 -11.50 -0.29
CA VAL A 76 -11.03 -11.89 1.00
C VAL A 76 -9.63 -11.31 1.11
N GLY A 77 -9.30 -10.74 2.25
CA GLY A 77 -8.00 -10.15 2.49
C GLY A 77 -7.82 -9.77 3.95
N GLY A 78 -6.58 -9.50 4.33
CA GLY A 78 -6.23 -9.16 5.70
C GLY A 78 -4.77 -8.77 5.82
N TYR A 79 -4.43 -8.20 6.98
CA TYR A 79 -3.04 -7.93 7.33
C TYR A 79 -2.29 -9.23 7.60
N LEU A 80 -1.00 -9.21 7.30
CA LEU A 80 -0.09 -10.28 7.65
C LEU A 80 0.44 -10.06 9.07
N GLU A 81 0.41 -11.12 9.88
CA GLU A 81 1.06 -11.16 11.18
C GLU A 81 2.49 -11.74 11.04
N PRO A 82 3.41 -11.44 11.98
CA PRO A 82 4.71 -12.09 12.03
C PRO A 82 4.55 -13.63 12.10
N GLY A 83 5.35 -14.35 11.30
CA GLY A 83 5.35 -15.81 11.21
C GLY A 83 6.15 -16.50 12.32
#